data_AF-A0A848VT67-F1
#
_entry.id   AF-A0A848VT67-F1
#
_cell.length_a   1.000
_cell.length_b   1.000
_cell.length_c   1.000
_cell.angle_alpha   90.00
_cell.angle_beta   90.00
_cell.angle_gamma   90.00
#
_symmetry.space_group_name_H-M   'P 1'
#
loop_
_entity.id
_entity.type
_entity.pdbx_description
1 polymer ?
#
loop_
_entity_poly.entity_id
_entity_poly.type
_entity_poly.pdbx_seq_one_letter_code
_entity_poly.pdbx_strand_id
1 'polypeptide(L)'
;MRISCNWIADYVQTDWTPQELGDRLTMSGLEVESIDPMGSDLEGVVVGHVLDVQPHPDADRLRVCQVNLGSGDPVQIVCGAPNVAAGQRVPVATEGTVLHLPDRKNPDELVPVTIKKSKIRGQESRGMICAEDELGLGDDHDGIMVLADDAPLGKSFAEYLSGQGILTSDISIDLAITPNRPDAISHLGVARDVGALAETPVTRPDVKVPANGGPAADAFSVDIQAPDGCHRYTGILVRGVTIGESPQWMRARLESVGLRPVNNVVDITSYVMYECGQPLHAFDFDQLAGARIIVRRSKPGQVFTTLDGKERKLPDGTLMIADGDRDVAVAGVMGGENSEVSDQTVNVLIESAWFNPADIRKASKALQLQTDASYRFERGVDPTGQPWAAARAAELMRDLAGGEIVDGMVDANPVAWTPRTLELRHARITTVLGIEVPTDACERLLRAIGFEVRGDGTPWQVTVPPFRPDVEREIDLIEEVARLYGLDQIPVPSH
;
A
#
# COMPACT_ATOMS: atom_id res chain seq x y z
N MET A 1 -11.53 -1.04 4.07
CA MET A 1 -10.10 -1.20 3.67
C MET A 1 -9.97 -0.45 2.37
N ARG A 2 -9.10 0.55 2.33
CA ARG A 2 -8.90 1.34 1.11
C ARG A 2 -7.89 0.71 0.18
N ILE A 3 -8.19 0.77 -1.12
CA ILE A 3 -7.30 0.40 -2.22
C ILE A 3 -7.20 1.53 -3.22
N SER A 4 -6.06 1.60 -3.90
CA SER A 4 -5.79 2.55 -4.98
C SER A 4 -6.06 1.91 -6.34
N CYS A 5 -6.83 2.58 -7.20
CA CYS A 5 -7.03 2.16 -8.58
C CYS A 5 -5.72 2.13 -9.36
N ASN A 6 -4.86 3.16 -9.20
CA ASN A 6 -3.56 3.19 -9.87
C ASN A 6 -2.65 2.04 -9.40
N TRP A 7 -2.69 1.71 -8.12
CA TRP A 7 -1.89 0.62 -7.57
C TRP A 7 -2.40 -0.76 -8.00
N ILE A 8 -3.73 -0.95 -8.08
CA ILE A 8 -4.30 -2.18 -8.67
C ILE A 8 -3.88 -2.34 -10.13
N ALA A 9 -3.82 -1.24 -10.90
CA ALA A 9 -3.44 -1.27 -12.31
C ALA A 9 -2.03 -1.82 -12.55
N ASP A 10 -1.09 -1.67 -11.61
CA ASP A 10 0.22 -2.31 -11.70
C ASP A 10 0.16 -3.84 -11.80
N TYR A 11 -0.88 -4.44 -11.21
CA TYR A 11 -1.02 -5.90 -11.11
C TYR A 11 -2.01 -6.47 -12.12
N VAL A 12 -3.03 -5.72 -12.50
CA VAL A 12 -4.07 -6.19 -13.43
C VAL A 12 -4.60 -5.04 -14.26
N GLN A 13 -4.67 -5.26 -15.57
CA GLN A 13 -5.16 -4.26 -16.52
C GLN A 13 -6.64 -4.50 -16.79
N THR A 14 -7.44 -3.44 -16.74
CA THR A 14 -8.85 -3.46 -17.14
C THR A 14 -9.19 -2.17 -17.88
N ASP A 15 -10.24 -2.19 -18.69
CA ASP A 15 -10.83 -1.02 -19.34
C ASP A 15 -11.97 -0.40 -18.53
N TRP A 16 -12.18 -0.88 -17.29
CA TRP A 16 -13.28 -0.46 -16.45
C TRP A 16 -13.05 0.91 -15.87
N THR A 17 -14.10 1.71 -15.86
CA THR A 17 -14.15 2.90 -15.03
C THR A 17 -14.11 2.52 -13.54
N PRO A 18 -13.68 3.43 -12.65
CA PRO A 18 -13.68 3.20 -11.21
C PRO A 18 -15.05 2.77 -10.66
N GLN A 19 -16.14 3.31 -11.21
CA GLN A 19 -17.49 2.92 -10.83
C GLN A 19 -17.80 1.47 -11.25
N GLU A 20 -17.47 1.09 -12.49
CA GLU A 20 -17.68 -0.28 -12.97
C GLU A 20 -16.83 -1.29 -12.19
N LEU A 21 -15.59 -0.92 -11.83
CA LEU A 21 -14.75 -1.71 -10.94
C LEU A 21 -15.44 -1.91 -9.59
N GLY A 22 -15.96 -0.84 -8.98
CA GLY A 22 -16.63 -0.91 -7.70
C GLY A 22 -17.92 -1.74 -7.70
N ASP A 23 -18.74 -1.59 -8.75
CA ASP A 23 -19.97 -2.38 -8.93
C ASP A 23 -19.66 -3.88 -9.06
N ARG A 24 -18.63 -4.24 -9.84
CA ARG A 24 -18.20 -5.63 -10.04
C ARG A 24 -17.62 -6.24 -8.77
N LEU A 25 -16.78 -5.50 -8.04
CA LEU A 25 -16.25 -5.94 -6.74
C LEU A 25 -17.39 -6.24 -5.77
N THR A 26 -18.37 -5.32 -5.66
CA THR A 26 -19.55 -5.50 -4.80
C THR A 26 -20.33 -6.76 -5.17
N MET A 27 -20.61 -6.95 -6.46
CA MET A 27 -21.34 -8.15 -6.94
C MET A 27 -20.57 -9.46 -6.70
N SER A 28 -19.23 -9.40 -6.63
CA SER A 28 -18.37 -10.56 -6.35
C SER A 28 -18.12 -10.83 -4.86
N GLY A 29 -18.75 -10.04 -3.98
CA GLY A 29 -18.67 -10.20 -2.52
C GLY A 29 -17.70 -9.27 -1.79
N LEU A 30 -17.13 -8.28 -2.48
CA LEU A 30 -16.28 -7.23 -1.89
C LEU A 30 -17.03 -5.90 -1.95
N GLU A 31 -17.89 -5.67 -0.95
CA GLU A 31 -18.77 -4.49 -0.89
C GLU A 31 -17.95 -3.18 -0.86
N VAL A 32 -18.29 -2.27 -1.78
CA VAL A 32 -17.70 -0.93 -1.86
C VAL A 32 -18.54 0.05 -1.04
N GLU A 33 -17.92 0.69 -0.05
CA GLU A 33 -18.55 1.71 0.78
C GLU A 33 -18.45 3.12 0.16
N SER A 34 -17.28 3.45 -0.41
CA SER A 34 -17.05 4.74 -1.08
C SER A 34 -16.02 4.63 -2.21
N ILE A 35 -16.11 5.59 -3.13
CA ILE A 35 -15.13 5.81 -4.21
C ILE A 35 -14.77 7.30 -4.15
N ASP A 36 -13.57 7.58 -3.70
CA ASP A 36 -13.13 8.94 -3.36
C ASP A 36 -11.96 9.35 -4.29
N PRO A 37 -12.09 10.45 -5.06
CA PRO A 37 -10.95 11.00 -5.78
C PRO A 37 -9.92 11.53 -4.78
N MET A 38 -8.64 11.24 -5.04
CA MET A 38 -7.50 11.62 -4.21
C MET A 38 -6.50 12.42 -5.03
N GLY A 39 -5.72 13.26 -4.34
CA GLY A 39 -4.71 14.12 -4.96
C GLY A 39 -5.33 15.35 -5.63
N SER A 40 -4.57 15.97 -6.52
CA SER A 40 -4.94 17.19 -7.21
C SER A 40 -5.17 16.92 -8.69
N ASP A 41 -6.35 17.30 -9.17
CA ASP A 41 -6.60 17.36 -10.61
C ASP A 41 -5.85 18.59 -11.17
N LEU A 42 -4.70 18.34 -11.80
CA LEU A 42 -3.84 19.39 -12.35
C LEU A 42 -4.27 19.81 -13.76
N GLU A 43 -5.53 19.57 -14.13
CA GLU A 43 -6.13 20.04 -15.37
C GLU A 43 -5.97 21.57 -15.50
N GLY A 44 -5.42 22.04 -16.63
CA GLY A 44 -5.16 23.46 -16.88
C GLY A 44 -3.80 23.98 -16.37
N VAL A 45 -3.03 23.16 -15.66
CA VAL A 45 -1.64 23.46 -15.29
C VAL A 45 -0.69 22.99 -16.40
N VAL A 46 0.19 23.88 -16.86
CA VAL A 46 1.15 23.62 -17.95
C VAL A 46 2.57 23.98 -17.56
N VAL A 47 3.56 23.38 -18.23
CA VAL A 47 4.97 23.75 -18.08
C VAL A 47 5.25 25.08 -18.78
N GLY A 48 5.56 26.12 -18.02
CA GLY A 48 5.98 27.44 -18.52
C GLY A 48 7.50 27.63 -18.52
N HIS A 49 7.95 28.70 -19.18
CA HIS A 49 9.34 29.18 -19.13
C HIS A 49 9.36 30.68 -18.85
N VAL A 50 9.99 31.07 -17.75
CA VAL A 50 10.10 32.47 -17.33
C VAL A 50 11.15 33.17 -18.20
N LEU A 51 10.72 34.07 -19.08
CA LEU A 51 11.61 34.78 -20.01
C LEU A 51 12.27 36.00 -19.38
N ASP A 52 11.52 36.76 -18.59
CA ASP A 52 11.98 37.99 -17.96
C ASP A 52 11.29 38.18 -16.61
N VAL A 53 11.99 38.80 -15.65
CA VAL A 53 11.50 39.09 -14.31
C VAL A 53 11.89 40.52 -13.95
N GLN A 54 10.88 41.38 -13.79
CA GLN A 54 11.06 42.78 -13.42
C GLN A 54 10.51 43.05 -12.01
N PRO A 55 11.10 43.99 -11.25
CA PRO A 55 10.49 44.47 -10.01
C PRO A 55 9.09 45.03 -10.26
N HIS A 56 8.14 44.71 -9.39
CA HIS A 56 6.80 45.29 -9.50
C HIS A 56 6.84 46.79 -9.14
N PRO A 57 6.28 47.69 -9.98
CA PRO A 57 6.43 49.15 -9.79
C PRO A 57 5.82 49.66 -8.48
N ASP A 58 4.73 49.04 -8.04
CA ASP A 58 3.97 49.44 -6.85
C ASP A 58 4.04 48.43 -5.69
N ALA A 59 5.02 47.52 -5.66
CA ALA A 59 5.17 46.51 -4.60
C ALA A 59 6.57 45.89 -4.47
N ASP A 60 7.20 46.04 -3.30
CA ASP A 60 8.58 45.57 -3.07
C ASP A 60 8.76 44.05 -3.13
N ARG A 61 7.73 43.31 -2.68
CA ARG A 61 7.73 41.84 -2.57
C ARG A 61 7.15 41.12 -3.79
N LEU A 62 6.75 41.86 -4.83
CA LEU A 62 6.20 41.25 -6.04
C LEU A 62 7.16 41.45 -7.22
N ARG A 63 7.04 40.54 -8.18
CA ARG A 63 7.73 40.58 -9.46
C ARG A 63 6.71 40.47 -10.59
N VAL A 64 6.99 41.13 -11.69
CA VAL A 64 6.23 41.02 -12.94
C VAL A 64 7.04 40.13 -13.86
N CYS A 65 6.52 38.95 -14.16
CA CYS A 65 7.19 37.93 -14.96
C CYS A 65 6.56 37.86 -16.35
N GLN A 66 7.37 37.75 -17.40
CA GLN A 66 6.92 37.37 -18.74
C GLN A 66 7.16 35.88 -18.90
N VAL A 67 6.09 35.11 -19.09
CA VAL A 67 6.14 33.64 -19.09
C VAL A 67 5.67 33.11 -20.44
N ASN A 68 6.51 32.31 -21.09
CA ASN A 68 6.13 31.57 -22.29
C ASN A 68 5.42 30.28 -21.86
N LEU A 69 4.25 30.00 -22.44
CA LEU A 69 3.46 28.79 -22.19
C LEU A 69 3.50 27.80 -23.36
N GLY A 70 4.40 27.99 -24.33
CA GLY A 70 4.57 27.11 -25.49
C GLY A 70 3.61 27.36 -26.65
N SER A 71 2.51 28.08 -26.41
CA SER A 71 1.58 28.51 -27.46
C SER A 71 1.28 30.00 -27.34
N GLY A 72 1.36 30.73 -28.45
CA GLY A 72 1.03 32.16 -28.52
C GLY A 72 2.12 33.07 -27.97
N ASP A 73 1.76 34.33 -27.71
CA ASP A 73 2.65 35.33 -27.14
C ASP A 73 2.86 35.09 -25.63
N PRO A 74 4.02 35.48 -25.05
CA PRO A 74 4.25 35.41 -23.62
C PRO A 74 3.17 36.12 -22.82
N VAL A 75 2.80 35.54 -21.68
CA VAL A 75 1.80 36.10 -20.76
C VAL A 75 2.48 36.77 -19.57
N GLN A 76 1.89 37.86 -19.11
CA GLN A 76 2.33 38.53 -17.89
C GLN A 76 1.72 37.86 -16.67
N ILE A 77 2.56 37.41 -15.74
CA ILE A 77 2.14 36.83 -14.45
C ILE A 77 2.86 37.55 -13.31
N VAL A 78 2.10 37.98 -12.32
CA VAL A 78 2.65 38.58 -11.10
C VAL A 78 2.94 37.47 -10.10
N CYS A 79 4.19 37.37 -9.64
CA CYS A 79 4.65 36.35 -8.70
C CYS A 79 5.26 37.01 -7.46
N GLY A 80 4.98 36.44 -6.28
CA GLY A 80 5.51 36.91 -5.01
C GLY A 80 6.65 36.05 -4.45
N ALA A 81 6.94 34.91 -5.07
CA ALA A 81 7.94 33.98 -4.56
C ALA A 81 9.35 34.55 -4.69
N PRO A 82 10.20 34.42 -3.66
CA PRO A 82 11.54 35.02 -3.65
C PRO A 82 12.50 34.34 -4.63
N ASN A 83 12.22 33.09 -5.01
CA ASN A 83 13.07 32.26 -5.87
C ASN A 83 12.73 32.36 -7.37
N VAL A 84 11.77 33.20 -7.78
CA VAL A 84 11.43 33.38 -9.20
C VAL A 84 12.53 34.13 -9.96
N ALA A 85 13.01 33.54 -11.05
CA ALA A 85 14.10 34.08 -11.88
C ALA A 85 13.89 33.76 -13.36
N ALA A 86 14.47 34.61 -14.23
CA ALA A 86 14.48 34.37 -15.66
C ALA A 86 15.30 33.12 -16.00
N GLY A 87 14.85 32.36 -17.00
CA GLY A 87 15.43 31.08 -17.43
C GLY A 87 14.79 29.84 -16.80
N GLN A 88 13.94 29.99 -15.78
CA GLN A 88 13.36 28.84 -15.06
C GLN A 88 12.20 28.19 -15.80
N ARG A 89 12.14 26.85 -15.74
CA ARG A 89 10.95 26.05 -16.05
C ARG A 89 10.08 25.95 -14.81
N VAL A 90 8.78 26.20 -14.95
CA VAL A 90 7.86 26.32 -13.80
C VAL A 90 6.47 25.79 -14.16
N PRO A 91 5.70 25.21 -13.21
CA PRO A 91 4.30 24.93 -13.42
C PRO A 91 3.48 26.22 -13.38
N VAL A 92 2.58 26.37 -14.35
CA VAL A 92 1.72 27.55 -14.49
C VAL A 92 0.27 27.12 -14.58
N ALA A 93 -0.55 27.52 -13.61
CA ALA A 93 -1.99 27.42 -13.70
C ALA A 93 -2.53 28.53 -14.61
N THR A 94 -3.13 28.12 -15.72
CA THR A 94 -3.64 29.04 -16.76
C THR A 94 -4.99 29.63 -16.37
N GLU A 95 -5.43 30.70 -17.06
CA GLU A 95 -6.76 31.27 -16.84
C GLU A 95 -7.86 30.20 -17.06
N GLY A 96 -8.75 30.04 -16.08
CA GLY A 96 -9.80 29.02 -16.07
C GLY A 96 -9.48 27.80 -15.20
N THR A 97 -8.21 27.56 -14.87
CA THR A 97 -7.76 26.47 -13.99
C THR A 97 -8.40 26.60 -12.61
N VAL A 98 -8.79 25.48 -12.00
CA VAL A 98 -9.26 25.45 -10.60
C VAL A 98 -8.19 24.76 -9.76
N LEU A 99 -7.65 25.48 -8.79
CA LEU A 99 -6.72 24.93 -7.79
C LEU A 99 -7.41 24.83 -6.43
N HIS A 100 -7.03 23.85 -5.62
CA HIS A 100 -7.49 23.74 -4.24
C HIS A 100 -6.43 24.33 -3.32
N LEU A 101 -6.66 25.57 -2.87
CA LEU A 101 -5.68 26.35 -2.08
C LEU A 101 -6.14 26.47 -0.61
N PRO A 102 -5.21 26.59 0.35
CA PRO A 102 -5.56 26.84 1.75
C PRO A 102 -6.47 28.05 1.95
N ASP A 103 -7.53 27.90 2.76
CA ASP A 103 -8.43 29.01 3.07
C ASP A 103 -7.70 30.07 3.91
N ARG A 104 -7.91 31.35 3.56
CA ARG A 104 -7.27 32.49 4.24
C ARG A 104 -7.60 32.61 5.72
N LYS A 105 -8.71 32.02 6.17
CA LYS A 105 -9.18 32.01 7.56
C LYS A 105 -8.88 30.68 8.24
N ASN A 106 -8.82 29.59 7.47
CA ASN A 106 -8.53 28.26 7.97
C ASN A 106 -7.51 27.55 7.07
N PRO A 107 -6.20 27.68 7.35
CA PRO A 107 -5.15 27.09 6.52
C PRO A 107 -5.25 25.56 6.37
N ASP A 108 -5.93 24.90 7.31
CA ASP A 108 -6.13 23.44 7.30
C ASP A 108 -7.27 23.00 6.34
N GLU A 109 -7.99 23.93 5.71
CA GLU A 109 -9.10 23.67 4.80
C GLU A 109 -8.74 24.14 3.38
N LEU A 110 -8.77 23.23 2.41
CA LEU A 110 -8.52 23.57 1.00
C LEU A 110 -9.83 24.00 0.32
N VAL A 111 -9.82 25.18 -0.30
CA VAL A 111 -10.96 25.73 -1.04
C VAL A 111 -10.67 25.84 -2.54
N PRO A 112 -11.64 25.53 -3.41
CA PRO A 112 -11.45 25.66 -4.85
C PRO A 112 -11.36 27.14 -5.26
N VAL A 113 -10.26 27.50 -5.92
CA VAL A 113 -9.95 28.83 -6.45
C VAL A 113 -9.78 28.75 -7.96
N THR A 114 -10.68 29.40 -8.70
CA THR A 114 -10.54 29.55 -10.15
C THR A 114 -9.56 30.67 -10.48
N ILE A 115 -8.48 30.33 -11.20
CA ILE A 115 -7.50 31.28 -11.71
C ILE A 115 -8.15 32.13 -12.80
N LYS A 116 -8.10 33.46 -12.63
CA LYS A 116 -8.71 34.43 -13.54
C LYS A 116 -7.71 35.53 -13.86
N LYS A 117 -7.83 36.11 -15.04
CA LYS A 117 -7.20 37.39 -15.36
C LYS A 117 -7.59 38.43 -14.31
N SER A 118 -6.61 38.96 -13.61
CA SER A 118 -6.82 39.92 -12.53
C SER A 118 -5.78 41.05 -12.58
N LYS A 119 -6.04 42.13 -11.84
CA LYS A 119 -5.05 43.18 -11.61
C LYS A 119 -4.55 43.09 -10.18
N ILE A 120 -3.27 42.81 -10.01
CA ILE A 120 -2.59 42.79 -8.72
C ILE A 120 -1.81 44.10 -8.62
N ARG A 121 -2.26 45.00 -7.73
CA ARG A 121 -1.64 46.31 -7.49
C ARG A 121 -1.37 47.11 -8.78
N GLY A 122 -2.32 47.06 -9.72
CA GLY A 122 -2.26 47.82 -10.98
C GLY A 122 -1.67 47.06 -12.16
N GLN A 123 -0.87 46.01 -11.93
CA GLN A 123 -0.32 45.15 -12.97
C GLN A 123 -1.25 43.99 -13.29
N GLU A 124 -1.36 43.67 -14.57
CA GLU A 124 -2.16 42.54 -15.03
C GLU A 124 -1.46 41.21 -14.70
N SER A 125 -2.21 40.22 -14.23
CA SER A 125 -1.73 38.85 -14.04
C SER A 125 -2.68 37.88 -14.73
N ARG A 126 -2.13 37.09 -15.67
CA ARG A 126 -2.85 36.17 -16.56
C ARG A 126 -2.52 34.71 -16.26
N GLY A 127 -2.66 34.33 -15.00
CA GLY A 127 -2.28 33.00 -14.50
C GLY A 127 -1.61 33.09 -13.13
N MET A 128 -1.04 31.96 -12.72
CA MET A 128 -0.31 31.80 -11.47
C MET A 128 0.88 30.85 -11.67
N ILE A 129 2.08 31.25 -11.24
CA ILE A 129 3.22 30.34 -11.14
C ILE A 129 3.10 29.63 -9.80
N CYS A 130 3.09 28.31 -9.81
CA CYS A 130 2.63 27.52 -8.67
C CYS A 130 3.78 26.98 -7.80
N ALA A 131 3.54 26.90 -6.49
CA ALA A 131 4.35 26.17 -5.51
C ALA A 131 3.88 24.70 -5.37
N GLU A 132 4.60 23.87 -4.60
CA GLU A 132 4.27 22.44 -4.43
C GLU A 132 2.99 22.25 -3.61
N ASP A 133 2.80 23.05 -2.56
CA ASP A 133 1.61 23.08 -1.71
C ASP A 133 0.36 23.50 -2.48
N GLU A 134 0.47 24.48 -3.36
CA GLU A 134 -0.62 24.95 -4.23
C GLU A 134 -1.06 23.90 -5.27
N LEU A 135 -0.18 22.95 -5.60
CA LEU A 135 -0.44 21.83 -6.50
C LEU A 135 -0.82 20.54 -5.75
N GLY A 136 -0.80 20.57 -4.41
CA GLY A 136 -1.02 19.39 -3.57
C GLY A 136 0.01 18.28 -3.79
N LEU A 137 1.27 18.65 -4.05
CA LEU A 137 2.38 17.72 -4.29
C LEU A 137 3.35 17.61 -3.10
N GLY A 138 3.28 18.56 -2.16
CA GLY A 138 4.11 18.62 -0.96
C GLY A 138 3.69 19.76 -0.04
N ASP A 139 4.41 19.94 1.07
CA ASP A 139 4.14 20.99 2.06
C ASP A 139 5.05 22.24 1.89
N ASP A 140 5.93 22.23 0.87
CA ASP A 140 6.85 23.34 0.62
C ASP A 140 6.09 24.55 0.07
N HIS A 141 6.21 25.66 0.82
CA HIS A 141 5.61 26.96 0.54
C HIS A 141 6.66 28.09 0.51
N ASP A 142 7.96 27.75 0.59
CA ASP A 142 9.05 28.74 0.63
C ASP A 142 9.25 29.44 -0.72
N GLY A 143 8.74 28.87 -1.81
CA GLY A 143 8.80 29.45 -3.14
C GLY A 143 8.04 28.68 -4.21
N ILE A 144 8.15 29.14 -5.46
CA ILE A 144 7.59 28.42 -6.61
C ILE A 144 8.35 27.12 -6.87
N MET A 145 7.67 26.14 -7.45
CA MET A 145 8.31 24.91 -7.93
C MET A 145 9.14 25.22 -9.19
N VAL A 146 10.43 24.85 -9.15
CA VAL A 146 11.34 24.99 -10.30
C VAL A 146 11.60 23.60 -10.89
N LEU A 147 11.28 23.44 -12.17
CA LEU A 147 11.40 22.19 -12.90
C LEU A 147 12.76 22.07 -13.57
N ALA A 148 13.11 20.86 -14.01
CA ALA A 148 14.32 20.63 -14.80
C ALA A 148 14.32 21.45 -16.10
N ASP A 149 15.50 21.88 -16.56
CA ASP A 149 15.64 22.75 -17.74
C ASP A 149 15.07 22.14 -19.03
N ASP A 150 15.07 20.80 -19.11
CA ASP A 150 14.55 20.01 -20.22
C ASP A 150 13.04 19.75 -20.14
N ALA A 151 12.35 20.27 -19.12
CA ALA A 151 10.90 20.13 -18.99
C ALA A 151 10.19 20.69 -20.25
N PRO A 152 9.28 19.91 -20.86
CA PRO A 152 8.75 20.21 -22.18
C PRO A 152 7.78 21.39 -22.13
N LEU A 153 8.17 22.50 -22.77
CA LEU A 153 7.39 23.74 -22.80
C LEU A 153 5.94 23.54 -23.29
N GLY A 154 4.97 24.07 -22.56
CA GLY A 154 3.55 24.09 -22.93
C GLY A 154 2.84 22.75 -22.85
N LYS A 155 3.50 21.70 -22.36
CA LYS A 155 2.87 20.42 -22.08
C LYS A 155 2.09 20.46 -20.78
N SER A 156 1.11 19.57 -20.68
CA SER A 156 0.38 19.32 -19.44
C SER A 156 1.36 19.00 -18.32
N PHE A 157 1.21 19.66 -17.19
CA PHE A 157 2.04 19.42 -16.03
C PHE A 157 1.78 18.04 -15.42
N ALA A 158 0.53 17.57 -15.45
CA ALA A 158 0.18 16.21 -15.05
C ALA A 158 0.89 15.16 -15.93
N GLU A 159 0.93 15.35 -17.25
CA GLU A 159 1.66 14.46 -18.17
C GLU A 159 3.17 14.47 -17.90
N TYR A 160 3.74 15.64 -17.60
CA TYR A 160 5.15 15.79 -17.24
C TYR A 160 5.50 15.03 -15.95
N LEU A 161 4.65 15.11 -14.93
CA LEU A 161 4.83 14.39 -13.67
C LEU A 161 4.64 12.88 -13.85
N SER A 162 3.63 12.46 -14.62
CA SER A 162 3.43 11.05 -14.97
C SER A 162 4.65 10.46 -15.70
N GLY A 163 5.26 11.22 -16.63
CA GLY A 163 6.51 10.82 -17.30
C GLY A 163 7.71 10.65 -16.36
N GLN A 164 7.65 11.21 -15.15
CA GLN A 164 8.63 11.04 -14.09
C GLN A 164 8.21 10.02 -13.03
N GLY A 165 7.09 9.31 -13.23
CA GLY A 165 6.56 8.34 -12.28
C GLY A 165 5.88 8.98 -11.06
N ILE A 166 5.53 10.27 -11.13
CA ILE A 166 4.79 10.97 -10.08
C ILE A 166 3.30 10.92 -10.41
N LEU A 167 2.53 10.31 -9.51
CA LEU A 167 1.07 10.27 -9.59
C LEU A 167 0.51 11.52 -8.92
N THR A 168 -0.31 12.29 -9.64
CA THR A 168 -0.90 13.55 -9.17
C THR A 168 -2.32 13.39 -8.68
N SER A 169 -3.01 12.38 -9.20
CA SER A 169 -4.36 12.00 -8.81
C SER A 169 -4.48 10.49 -8.77
N ASP A 170 -5.40 10.01 -7.93
CA ASP A 170 -5.73 8.61 -7.78
C ASP A 170 -7.21 8.49 -7.39
N ILE A 171 -7.71 7.27 -7.37
CA ILE A 171 -9.05 6.98 -6.89
C ILE A 171 -8.93 5.91 -5.81
N SER A 172 -9.32 6.28 -4.60
CA SER A 172 -9.38 5.40 -3.45
C SER A 172 -10.76 4.74 -3.41
N ILE A 173 -10.79 3.41 -3.35
CA ILE A 173 -12.02 2.63 -3.15
C ILE A 173 -11.99 2.04 -1.74
N ASP A 174 -12.99 2.35 -0.91
CA ASP A 174 -13.11 1.76 0.43
C ASP A 174 -13.98 0.50 0.38
N LEU A 175 -13.40 -0.62 0.82
CA LEU A 175 -14.01 -1.95 0.80
C LEU A 175 -14.40 -2.43 2.21
N ALA A 176 -15.65 -2.83 2.38
CA ALA A 176 -16.12 -3.55 3.57
C ALA A 176 -15.76 -5.03 3.49
N ILE A 177 -14.51 -5.37 3.87
CA ILE A 177 -14.02 -6.75 3.80
C ILE A 177 -14.63 -7.62 4.91
N THR A 178 -15.34 -8.67 4.51
CA THR A 178 -15.88 -9.66 5.43
C THR A 178 -14.78 -10.54 6.04
N PRO A 179 -14.94 -11.07 7.27
CA PRO A 179 -13.89 -11.83 7.95
C PRO A 179 -13.41 -13.10 7.24
N ASN A 180 -14.22 -13.68 6.34
CA ASN A 180 -13.86 -14.86 5.55
C ASN A 180 -12.94 -14.55 4.35
N ARG A 181 -12.68 -13.28 4.04
CA ARG A 181 -11.85 -12.86 2.91
C ARG A 181 -10.54 -12.20 3.33
N PRO A 182 -9.69 -12.86 4.15
CA PRO A 182 -8.40 -12.28 4.53
C PRO A 182 -7.47 -12.11 3.33
N ASP A 183 -7.68 -12.90 2.27
CA ASP A 183 -6.96 -12.79 1.00
C ASP A 183 -7.14 -11.42 0.34
N ALA A 184 -8.31 -10.80 0.50
CA ALA A 184 -8.67 -9.52 -0.10
C ALA A 184 -8.21 -8.30 0.72
N ILE A 185 -7.48 -8.50 1.83
CA ILE A 185 -6.93 -7.40 2.64
C ILE A 185 -5.58 -6.89 2.07
N SER A 186 -5.47 -6.85 0.74
CA SER A 186 -4.30 -6.37 0.01
C SER A 186 -4.62 -6.07 -1.45
N HIS A 187 -3.78 -5.27 -2.11
CA HIS A 187 -3.93 -4.95 -3.54
C HIS A 187 -3.77 -6.20 -4.41
N LEU A 188 -2.79 -7.06 -4.16
CA LEU A 188 -2.66 -8.34 -4.87
C LEU A 188 -3.85 -9.27 -4.61
N GLY A 189 -4.46 -9.17 -3.43
CA GLY A 189 -5.70 -9.84 -3.07
C GLY A 189 -6.86 -9.46 -3.96
N VAL A 190 -7.16 -8.15 -3.99
CA VAL A 190 -8.24 -7.60 -4.81
C VAL A 190 -7.94 -7.78 -6.29
N ALA A 191 -6.68 -7.60 -6.72
CA ALA A 191 -6.28 -7.79 -8.11
C ALA A 191 -6.56 -9.21 -8.62
N ARG A 192 -6.52 -10.26 -7.76
CA ARG A 192 -6.92 -11.62 -8.13
C ARG A 192 -8.41 -11.72 -8.47
N ASP A 193 -9.28 -11.12 -7.66
CA ASP A 193 -10.71 -11.09 -7.96
C ASP A 193 -10.99 -10.25 -9.22
N VAL A 194 -10.33 -9.09 -9.37
CA VAL A 194 -10.42 -8.26 -10.58
C VAL A 194 -9.96 -9.02 -11.83
N GLY A 195 -8.81 -9.70 -11.77
CA GLY A 195 -8.27 -10.48 -12.88
C GLY A 195 -9.16 -11.65 -13.28
N ALA A 196 -9.80 -12.30 -12.31
CA ALA A 196 -10.79 -13.35 -12.57
C ALA A 196 -12.03 -12.81 -13.30
N LEU A 197 -12.54 -11.65 -12.88
CA LEU A 197 -13.72 -11.01 -13.47
C LEU A 197 -13.42 -10.36 -14.83
N ALA A 198 -12.21 -9.83 -15.02
CA ALA A 198 -11.74 -9.20 -16.26
C ALA A 198 -11.13 -10.18 -17.25
N GLU A 199 -11.03 -11.46 -16.88
CA GLU A 199 -10.31 -12.50 -17.63
C GLU A 199 -8.89 -12.06 -18.02
N THR A 200 -8.23 -11.30 -17.14
CA THR A 200 -6.90 -10.74 -17.35
C THR A 200 -5.93 -11.31 -16.32
N PRO A 201 -4.74 -11.80 -16.74
CA PRO A 201 -3.76 -12.33 -15.80
C PRO A 201 -3.28 -11.29 -14.79
N VAL A 202 -3.14 -11.71 -13.54
CA VAL A 202 -2.51 -10.90 -12.50
C VAL A 202 -1.01 -11.05 -12.56
N THR A 203 -0.30 -9.94 -12.63
CA THR A 203 1.16 -9.89 -12.57
C THR A 203 1.60 -9.57 -11.14
N ARG A 204 2.48 -10.40 -10.58
CA ARG A 204 3.13 -10.13 -9.29
C ARG A 204 4.56 -9.64 -9.55
N PRO A 205 5.11 -8.72 -8.72
CA PRO A 205 6.52 -8.37 -8.82
C PRO A 205 7.42 -9.59 -8.70
N ASP A 206 8.39 -9.70 -9.61
CA ASP A 206 9.46 -10.70 -9.51
C ASP A 206 10.42 -10.27 -8.40
N VAL A 207 10.65 -11.17 -7.45
CA VAL A 207 11.43 -10.90 -6.24
C VAL A 207 12.36 -12.08 -6.00
N LYS A 208 13.64 -11.80 -5.85
CA LYS A 208 14.63 -12.85 -5.59
C LYS A 208 14.66 -13.19 -4.10
N VAL A 209 13.97 -14.26 -3.71
CA VAL A 209 13.99 -14.75 -2.33
C VAL A 209 15.36 -15.37 -1.99
N PRO A 210 16.07 -14.87 -0.95
CA PRO A 210 17.33 -15.48 -0.50
C PRO A 210 17.15 -16.91 0.01
N ALA A 211 18.21 -17.73 -0.10
CA ALA A 211 18.20 -19.07 0.48
C ALA A 211 18.30 -19.01 2.02
N ASN A 212 17.69 -19.96 2.71
CA ASN A 212 17.84 -20.09 4.16
C ASN A 212 19.29 -20.46 4.54
N GLY A 213 19.84 -19.83 5.59
CA GLY A 213 21.23 -19.97 6.00
C GLY A 213 22.12 -18.84 5.47
N GLY A 214 23.40 -19.17 5.21
CA GLY A 214 24.39 -18.22 4.70
C GLY A 214 24.85 -17.18 5.73
N PRO A 215 25.55 -16.11 5.27
CA PRO A 215 26.03 -15.04 6.14
C PRO A 215 24.97 -14.41 7.05
N ALA A 216 23.70 -14.38 6.62
CA ALA A 216 22.59 -13.95 7.47
C ALA A 216 22.45 -14.80 8.74
N ALA A 217 22.54 -16.14 8.62
CA ALA A 217 22.44 -17.06 9.76
C ALA A 217 23.69 -17.07 10.66
N ASP A 218 24.82 -16.57 10.16
CA ASP A 218 26.01 -16.30 10.99
C ASP A 218 25.86 -15.00 11.79
N ALA A 219 25.06 -14.06 11.29
CA ALA A 219 24.86 -12.73 11.90
C ALA A 219 23.80 -12.72 13.01
N PHE A 220 22.74 -13.52 12.88
CA PHE A 220 21.66 -13.57 13.87
C PHE A 220 20.93 -14.92 13.89
N SER A 221 20.13 -15.16 14.92
CA SER A 221 19.34 -16.39 15.08
C SER A 221 17.89 -16.13 15.45
N VAL A 222 16.98 -16.99 15.00
CA VAL A 222 15.56 -17.00 15.39
C VAL A 222 15.25 -18.30 16.11
N ASP A 223 14.71 -18.22 17.33
CA ASP A 223 14.25 -19.34 18.14
C ASP A 223 12.74 -19.24 18.41
N ILE A 224 11.97 -20.22 17.96
CA ILE A 224 10.52 -20.28 18.18
C ILE A 224 10.24 -21.26 19.32
N GLN A 225 10.05 -20.73 20.52
CA GLN A 225 9.75 -21.51 21.73
C GLN A 225 8.25 -21.80 21.90
N ALA A 226 7.39 -21.10 21.15
CA ALA A 226 5.94 -21.26 21.15
C ALA A 226 5.42 -21.61 19.74
N PRO A 227 5.72 -22.81 19.20
CA PRO A 227 5.38 -23.18 17.83
C PRO A 227 3.87 -23.35 17.59
N ASP A 228 3.06 -23.43 18.64
CA ASP A 228 1.59 -23.39 18.58
C ASP A 228 1.03 -21.98 18.29
N GLY A 229 1.79 -20.95 18.67
CA GLY A 229 1.45 -19.53 18.46
C GLY A 229 2.12 -18.91 17.25
N CYS A 230 3.29 -19.43 16.84
CA CYS A 230 4.04 -18.96 15.68
C CYS A 230 4.55 -20.16 14.88
N HIS A 231 3.98 -20.40 13.70
CA HIS A 231 4.38 -21.53 12.86
C HIS A 231 5.65 -21.25 12.07
N ARG A 232 5.85 -19.98 11.69
CA ARG A 232 6.95 -19.54 10.83
C ARG A 232 7.38 -18.13 11.18
N TYR A 233 8.68 -17.90 11.18
CA TYR A 233 9.31 -16.60 11.34
C TYR A 233 10.49 -16.48 10.38
N THR A 234 10.40 -15.54 9.45
CA THR A 234 11.45 -15.23 8.48
C THR A 234 12.10 -13.89 8.81
N GLY A 235 13.42 -13.87 8.87
CA GLY A 235 14.25 -12.69 9.06
C GLY A 235 15.19 -12.44 7.88
N ILE A 236 15.26 -11.21 7.40
CA ILE A 236 16.26 -10.76 6.42
C ILE A 236 16.99 -9.54 6.99
N LEU A 237 18.32 -9.57 6.96
CA LEU A 237 19.17 -8.49 7.46
C LEU A 237 19.60 -7.58 6.31
N VAL A 238 19.36 -6.28 6.45
CA VAL A 238 19.81 -5.24 5.52
C VAL A 238 20.74 -4.30 6.27
N ARG A 239 21.93 -4.03 5.74
CA ARG A 239 22.96 -3.19 6.37
C ARG A 239 23.17 -1.89 5.60
N GLY A 240 23.58 -0.84 6.31
CA GLY A 240 23.93 0.46 5.71
C GLY A 240 22.74 1.21 5.10
N VAL A 241 21.54 1.05 5.66
CA VAL A 241 20.39 1.89 5.24
C VAL A 241 20.61 3.34 5.66
N THR A 242 20.07 4.27 4.88
CA THR A 242 19.95 5.69 5.23
C THR A 242 18.49 6.01 5.50
N ILE A 243 18.18 6.41 6.73
CA ILE A 243 16.83 6.82 7.12
C ILE A 243 16.54 8.21 6.56
N GLY A 244 15.38 8.34 5.93
CA GLY A 244 14.93 9.59 5.33
C GLY A 244 13.49 9.48 4.86
N GLU A 245 13.05 10.45 4.08
CA GLU A 245 11.71 10.45 3.51
C GLU A 245 11.57 9.38 2.41
N SER A 246 10.38 8.81 2.32
CA SER A 246 9.99 7.96 1.19
C SER A 246 9.88 8.77 -0.11
N PRO A 247 10.16 8.15 -1.26
CA PRO A 247 9.91 8.78 -2.55
C PRO A 247 8.42 9.11 -2.74
N GLN A 248 8.13 10.17 -3.50
CA GLN A 248 6.77 10.70 -3.67
C GLN A 248 5.73 9.65 -4.05
N TRP A 249 6.07 8.74 -4.97
CA TRP A 249 5.14 7.70 -5.43
C TRP A 249 4.71 6.75 -4.30
N MET A 250 5.59 6.45 -3.35
CA MET A 250 5.29 5.56 -2.22
C MET A 250 4.45 6.31 -1.18
N ARG A 251 4.77 7.58 -0.92
CA ARG A 251 3.97 8.44 -0.05
C ARG A 251 2.54 8.55 -0.55
N ALA A 252 2.36 8.87 -1.83
CA ALA A 252 1.06 8.97 -2.47
C ALA A 252 0.24 7.66 -2.37
N ARG A 253 0.89 6.50 -2.53
CA ARG A 253 0.22 5.19 -2.38
C ARG A 253 -0.18 4.87 -0.94
N LEU A 254 0.62 5.27 0.04
CA LEU A 254 0.29 5.09 1.45
C LEU A 254 -0.88 6.01 1.86
N GLU A 255 -0.83 7.27 1.42
CA GLU A 255 -1.89 8.25 1.66
C GLU A 255 -3.21 7.84 1.00
N SER A 256 -3.18 7.29 -0.21
CA SER A 256 -4.40 6.83 -0.90
C SER A 256 -5.08 5.66 -0.19
N VAL A 257 -4.36 4.92 0.66
CA VAL A 257 -4.95 3.90 1.54
C VAL A 257 -5.18 4.35 2.97
N GLY A 258 -5.06 5.66 3.23
CA GLY A 258 -5.33 6.28 4.52
C GLY A 258 -4.19 6.17 5.54
N LEU A 259 -2.97 5.81 5.10
CA LEU A 259 -1.79 5.81 5.94
C LEU A 259 -1.03 7.13 5.82
N ARG A 260 -0.48 7.59 6.94
CA ARG A 260 0.45 8.71 6.96
C ARG A 260 1.88 8.18 6.78
N PRO A 261 2.65 8.67 5.79
CA PRO A 261 4.07 8.35 5.66
C PRO A 261 4.87 8.77 6.91
N VAL A 262 5.91 8.01 7.23
CA VAL A 262 6.74 8.20 8.43
C VAL A 262 8.21 8.35 8.03
N ASN A 263 8.81 7.28 7.52
CA ASN A 263 10.17 7.25 6.97
C ASN A 263 10.27 6.08 5.99
N ASN A 264 11.27 6.12 5.11
CA ASN A 264 11.44 5.12 4.05
C ASN A 264 11.41 3.67 4.52
N VAL A 265 12.00 3.32 5.67
CA VAL A 265 11.99 1.93 6.19
C VAL A 265 10.62 1.50 6.70
N VAL A 266 9.96 2.31 7.51
CA VAL A 266 8.61 2.03 8.05
C VAL A 266 7.57 2.00 6.92
N ASP A 267 7.68 2.95 5.99
CA ASP A 267 6.81 3.08 4.84
C ASP A 267 6.94 1.87 3.91
N ILE A 268 8.14 1.34 3.69
CA ILE A 268 8.35 0.10 2.94
C ILE A 268 7.60 -1.08 3.58
N THR A 269 7.69 -1.25 4.90
CA THR A 269 6.98 -2.36 5.57
C THR A 269 5.46 -2.22 5.45
N SER A 270 4.95 -0.99 5.55
CA SER A 270 3.53 -0.68 5.38
C SER A 270 3.07 -0.88 3.94
N TYR A 271 3.88 -0.44 2.97
CA TYR A 271 3.65 -0.61 1.55
C TYR A 271 3.54 -2.09 1.18
N VAL A 272 4.50 -2.92 1.60
CA VAL A 272 4.47 -4.37 1.31
C VAL A 272 3.30 -5.07 2.00
N MET A 273 2.93 -4.63 3.21
CA MET A 273 1.73 -5.12 3.89
C MET A 273 0.45 -4.84 3.08
N TYR A 274 0.32 -3.66 2.49
CA TYR A 274 -0.82 -3.33 1.62
C TYR A 274 -0.70 -3.91 0.21
N GLU A 275 0.51 -4.19 -0.28
CA GLU A 275 0.77 -4.88 -1.55
C GLU A 275 0.26 -6.32 -1.49
N CYS A 276 0.65 -7.08 -0.46
CA CYS A 276 0.46 -8.53 -0.42
C CYS A 276 -0.27 -9.09 0.81
N GLY A 277 -0.63 -8.24 1.79
CA GLY A 277 -1.43 -8.64 2.95
C GLY A 277 -0.63 -9.21 4.12
N GLN A 278 0.70 -9.31 3.99
CA GLN A 278 1.59 -9.79 5.06
C GLN A 278 2.10 -8.60 5.89
N PRO A 279 1.71 -8.48 7.16
CA PRO A 279 2.32 -7.49 8.05
C PRO A 279 3.81 -7.79 8.22
N LEU A 280 4.62 -6.74 8.15
CA LEU A 280 6.05 -6.78 8.37
C LEU A 280 6.40 -5.85 9.52
N HIS A 281 7.56 -6.10 10.14
CA HIS A 281 8.17 -5.15 11.07
C HIS A 281 9.65 -4.99 10.77
N ALA A 282 10.21 -3.84 11.14
CA ALA A 282 11.62 -3.53 10.99
C ALA A 282 12.17 -3.21 12.37
N PHE A 283 13.14 -4.01 12.84
CA PHE A 283 13.87 -3.73 14.06
C PHE A 283 15.18 -3.02 13.73
N ASP A 284 15.57 -2.06 14.58
CA ASP A 284 16.96 -1.62 14.61
C ASP A 284 17.82 -2.80 15.10
N PHE A 285 18.60 -3.38 14.18
CA PHE A 285 19.38 -4.58 14.44
C PHE A 285 20.44 -4.36 15.53
N ASP A 286 20.98 -3.14 15.62
CA ASP A 286 22.03 -2.82 16.59
C ASP A 286 21.47 -2.67 18.02
N GLN A 287 20.15 -2.53 18.16
CA GLN A 287 19.44 -2.50 19.45
C GLN A 287 19.00 -3.89 19.95
N LEU A 288 19.10 -4.93 19.10
CA LEU A 288 18.70 -6.30 19.46
C LEU A 288 19.82 -6.99 20.25
N ALA A 289 19.60 -7.17 21.56
CA ALA A 289 20.59 -7.79 22.42
C ALA A 289 20.94 -9.22 21.95
N GLY A 290 22.23 -9.48 21.79
CA GLY A 290 22.74 -10.79 21.40
C GLY A 290 22.49 -11.20 19.94
N ALA A 291 21.93 -10.30 19.11
CA ALA A 291 21.54 -10.60 17.72
C ALA A 291 20.64 -11.84 17.63
N ARG A 292 19.61 -11.91 18.49
CA ARG A 292 18.66 -13.02 18.52
C ARG A 292 17.24 -12.50 18.54
N ILE A 293 16.36 -13.32 17.97
CA ILE A 293 14.93 -13.23 18.15
C ILE A 293 14.45 -14.51 18.84
N ILE A 294 13.65 -14.36 19.87
CA ILE A 294 13.04 -15.43 20.63
C ILE A 294 11.53 -15.20 20.66
N VAL A 295 10.77 -16.10 20.04
CA VAL A 295 9.30 -16.05 20.06
C VAL A 295 8.79 -16.95 21.18
N ARG A 296 8.18 -16.33 22.20
CA ARG A 296 7.79 -17.02 23.44
C ARG A 296 6.49 -16.48 24.02
N ARG A 297 5.93 -17.19 25.00
CA ARG A 297 4.73 -16.76 25.72
C ARG A 297 5.11 -15.83 26.89
N SER A 298 4.30 -14.80 27.13
CA SER A 298 4.43 -13.90 28.27
C SER A 298 4.24 -14.64 29.60
N LYS A 299 4.88 -14.13 30.65
CA LYS A 299 4.66 -14.61 32.01
C LYS A 299 3.34 -14.07 32.57
N PRO A 300 2.70 -14.76 33.53
CA PRO A 300 1.50 -14.26 34.18
C PRO A 300 1.70 -12.87 34.79
N GLY A 301 0.77 -11.95 34.50
CA GLY A 301 0.79 -10.58 35.01
C GLY A 301 1.94 -9.70 34.50
N GLN A 302 2.62 -10.10 33.43
CA GLN A 302 3.67 -9.31 32.81
C GLN A 302 3.14 -7.96 32.27
N VAL A 303 3.96 -6.91 32.41
CA VAL A 303 3.69 -5.57 31.88
C VAL A 303 4.69 -5.28 30.75
N PHE A 304 4.23 -4.57 29.72
CA PHE A 304 5.04 -4.18 28.57
C PHE A 304 4.68 -2.76 28.12
N THR A 305 5.68 -1.98 27.72
CA THR A 305 5.50 -0.63 27.17
C THR A 305 5.51 -0.70 25.65
N THR A 306 4.40 -0.34 25.02
CA THR A 306 4.27 -0.30 23.56
C THR A 306 4.83 1.00 22.98
N LEU A 307 5.05 1.04 21.66
CA LEU A 307 5.54 2.21 20.91
C LEU A 307 4.78 3.53 21.18
N ASP A 308 3.52 3.46 21.64
CA ASP A 308 2.75 4.66 22.03
C ASP A 308 3.06 5.16 23.46
N GLY A 309 4.12 4.65 24.10
CA GLY A 309 4.59 5.04 25.42
C GLY A 309 3.71 4.56 26.58
N LYS A 310 2.73 3.68 26.32
CA LYS A 310 1.78 3.22 27.34
C LYS A 310 2.20 1.87 27.92
N GLU A 311 2.22 1.79 29.25
CA GLU A 311 2.35 0.51 29.96
C GLU A 311 1.06 -0.29 29.87
N ARG A 312 1.17 -1.56 29.48
CA ARG A 312 0.04 -2.46 29.30
C ARG A 312 0.27 -3.76 30.03
N LYS A 313 -0.73 -4.19 30.80
CA LYS A 313 -0.73 -5.52 31.41
C LYS A 313 -1.13 -6.55 30.36
N LEU A 314 -0.21 -7.46 30.05
CA LEU A 314 -0.42 -8.50 29.06
C LEU A 314 -1.34 -9.59 29.62
N PRO A 315 -2.29 -10.10 28.81
CA PRO A 315 -2.95 -11.37 29.10
C PRO A 315 -1.92 -12.49 29.28
N ASP A 316 -2.23 -13.46 30.13
CA ASP A 316 -1.39 -14.63 30.37
C ASP A 316 -1.25 -15.44 29.06
N GLY A 317 -0.01 -15.78 28.69
CA GLY A 317 0.25 -16.52 27.46
C GLY A 317 0.14 -15.68 26.18
N THR A 318 0.21 -14.35 26.29
CA THR A 318 0.35 -13.48 25.11
C THR A 318 1.64 -13.83 24.39
N LEU A 319 1.59 -13.93 23.06
CA LEU A 319 2.77 -14.20 22.26
C LEU A 319 3.64 -12.94 22.19
N MET A 320 4.92 -13.09 22.53
CA MET A 320 5.91 -12.03 22.61
C MET A 320 7.08 -12.33 21.69
N ILE A 321 7.69 -11.28 21.18
CA ILE A 321 8.98 -11.30 20.51
C ILE A 321 9.99 -10.70 21.49
N ALA A 322 11.08 -11.41 21.72
CA ALA A 322 12.16 -11.00 22.62
C ALA A 322 13.50 -11.05 21.92
N ASP A 323 14.44 -10.24 22.39
CA ASP A 323 15.85 -10.39 22.07
C ASP A 323 16.55 -11.30 23.10
N GLY A 324 17.89 -11.27 23.16
CA GLY A 324 18.67 -12.05 24.12
C GLY A 324 18.51 -11.65 25.60
N ASP A 325 17.88 -10.51 25.89
CA ASP A 325 17.76 -9.95 27.25
C ASP A 325 16.31 -9.63 27.65
N ARG A 326 15.53 -9.03 26.74
CA ARG A 326 14.23 -8.41 27.02
C ARG A 326 13.20 -8.66 25.91
N ASP A 327 11.93 -8.42 26.24
CA ASP A 327 10.87 -8.41 25.23
C ASP A 327 10.96 -7.11 24.38
N VAL A 328 10.68 -7.23 23.08
CA VAL A 328 10.81 -6.13 22.10
C VAL A 328 9.51 -5.85 21.34
N ALA A 329 8.56 -6.80 21.31
CA ALA A 329 7.24 -6.56 20.72
C ALA A 329 6.16 -7.51 21.27
N VAL A 330 4.91 -7.05 21.21
CA VAL A 330 3.74 -7.93 21.29
C VAL A 330 3.50 -8.49 19.88
N ALA A 331 3.75 -9.79 19.71
CA ALA A 331 3.77 -10.43 18.40
C ALA A 331 2.46 -10.18 17.62
N GLY A 332 2.59 -9.70 16.38
CA GLY A 332 1.46 -9.44 15.48
C GLY A 332 0.49 -8.33 15.93
N VAL A 333 0.81 -7.57 16.98
CA VAL A 333 -0.05 -6.48 17.47
C VAL A 333 0.69 -5.14 17.41
N MET A 334 1.80 -4.99 18.13
CA MET A 334 2.52 -3.71 18.22
C MET A 334 3.96 -3.92 18.72
N GLY A 335 4.90 -3.17 18.13
CA GLY A 335 6.28 -3.11 18.60
C GLY A 335 6.43 -2.44 19.96
N GLY A 336 7.60 -2.62 20.57
CA GLY A 336 8.06 -1.89 21.74
C GLY A 336 8.93 -0.69 21.36
N GLU A 337 8.98 0.30 22.24
CA GLU A 337 9.80 1.50 22.12
C GLU A 337 11.32 1.20 22.08
N ASN A 338 11.73 0.05 22.58
CA ASN A 338 13.13 -0.30 22.83
C ASN A 338 13.91 -0.84 21.61
N SER A 339 13.23 -1.04 20.48
CA SER A 339 13.83 -1.58 19.24
C SER A 339 13.32 -0.88 17.98
N GLU A 340 12.77 0.32 18.16
CA GLU A 340 12.22 1.15 17.08
C GLU A 340 13.31 1.63 16.12
N VAL A 341 12.97 1.75 14.84
CA VAL A 341 13.82 2.41 13.84
C VAL A 341 13.84 3.92 14.13
N SER A 342 15.04 4.48 14.29
CA SER A 342 15.26 5.90 14.53
C SER A 342 16.08 6.52 13.40
N ASP A 343 16.24 7.85 13.40
CA ASP A 343 17.09 8.56 12.43
C ASP A 343 18.57 8.09 12.42
N GLN A 344 19.00 7.36 13.45
CA GLN A 344 20.35 6.82 13.59
C GLN A 344 20.48 5.35 13.13
N THR A 345 19.37 4.69 12.81
CA THR A 345 19.38 3.28 12.45
C THR A 345 20.09 3.07 11.13
N VAL A 346 21.06 2.15 11.12
CA VAL A 346 21.84 1.82 9.91
C VAL A 346 21.75 0.35 9.54
N ASN A 347 21.42 -0.53 10.47
CA ASN A 347 21.23 -1.96 10.22
C ASN A 347 19.80 -2.33 10.61
N VAL A 348 19.06 -2.94 9.69
CA VAL A 348 17.64 -3.28 9.88
C VAL A 348 17.46 -4.79 9.76
N LEU A 349 16.80 -5.38 10.75
CA LEU A 349 16.29 -6.75 10.65
C LEU A 349 14.80 -6.69 10.30
N ILE A 350 14.46 -7.19 9.12
CA ILE A 350 13.08 -7.30 8.65
C ILE A 350 12.47 -8.57 9.26
N GLU A 351 11.36 -8.41 9.97
CA GLU A 351 10.49 -9.49 10.44
C GLU A 351 9.34 -9.73 9.45
N SER A 352 9.16 -11.00 9.09
CA SER A 352 7.96 -11.50 8.41
C SER A 352 7.56 -12.84 9.02
N ALA A 353 6.43 -12.86 9.72
CA ALA A 353 6.02 -14.02 10.52
C ALA A 353 4.57 -14.43 10.26
N TRP A 354 4.25 -15.68 10.64
CA TRP A 354 2.88 -16.16 10.77
C TRP A 354 2.57 -16.38 12.24
N PHE A 355 1.45 -15.83 12.69
CA PHE A 355 0.95 -15.97 14.06
C PHE A 355 -0.44 -16.58 14.09
N ASN A 356 -0.75 -17.31 15.15
CA ASN A 356 -2.05 -17.94 15.35
C ASN A 356 -3.16 -16.86 15.42
N PRO A 357 -4.15 -16.86 14.51
CA PRO A 357 -5.16 -15.80 14.45
C PRO A 357 -5.98 -15.63 15.73
N ALA A 358 -6.28 -16.73 16.42
CA ALA A 358 -7.07 -16.71 17.65
C ALA A 358 -6.30 -16.06 18.80
N ASP A 359 -4.98 -16.25 18.86
CA ASP A 359 -4.15 -15.64 19.91
C ASP A 359 -3.96 -14.15 19.67
N ILE A 360 -3.74 -13.73 18.42
CA ILE A 360 -3.69 -12.31 18.05
C ILE A 360 -5.00 -11.61 18.39
N ARG A 361 -6.14 -12.21 18.02
CA ARG A 361 -7.46 -11.65 18.34
C ARG A 361 -7.67 -11.44 19.84
N LYS A 362 -7.28 -12.44 20.65
CA LYS A 362 -7.38 -12.35 22.12
C LYS A 362 -6.50 -11.22 22.66
N ALA A 363 -5.25 -11.12 22.20
CA ALA A 363 -4.29 -10.11 22.64
C ALA A 363 -4.74 -8.70 22.25
N SER A 364 -5.04 -8.48 20.96
CA SER A 364 -5.51 -7.20 20.42
C SER A 364 -6.75 -6.68 21.18
N LYS A 365 -7.76 -7.54 21.37
CA LYS A 365 -8.99 -7.16 22.08
C LYS A 365 -8.73 -6.85 23.56
N ALA A 366 -7.91 -7.64 24.24
CA ALA A 366 -7.61 -7.43 25.65
C ALA A 366 -6.79 -6.15 25.88
N LEU A 367 -5.89 -5.83 24.96
CA LEU A 367 -5.05 -4.63 25.00
C LEU A 367 -5.74 -3.39 24.43
N GLN A 368 -6.93 -3.56 23.82
CA GLN A 368 -7.65 -2.51 23.09
C GLN A 368 -6.78 -1.84 22.02
N LEU A 369 -6.02 -2.67 21.29
CA LEU A 369 -5.09 -2.24 20.24
C LEU A 369 -5.48 -2.93 18.94
N GLN A 370 -6.21 -2.20 18.08
CA GLN A 370 -6.53 -2.65 16.73
C GLN A 370 -5.62 -1.92 15.74
N THR A 371 -4.51 -2.56 15.40
CA THR A 371 -3.56 -2.12 14.37
C THR A 371 -3.84 -2.82 13.05
N ASP A 372 -3.32 -2.27 11.94
CA ASP A 372 -3.35 -2.91 10.63
C ASP A 372 -2.77 -4.31 10.60
N ALA A 373 -1.69 -4.53 11.37
CA ALA A 373 -1.09 -5.84 11.54
C ALA A 373 -2.05 -6.80 12.26
N SER A 374 -2.59 -6.39 13.41
CA SER A 374 -3.51 -7.23 14.19
C SER A 374 -4.78 -7.57 13.41
N TYR A 375 -5.31 -6.62 12.62
CA TYR A 375 -6.50 -6.79 11.78
C TYR A 375 -6.32 -7.89 10.72
N ARG A 376 -5.13 -7.98 10.11
CA ARG A 376 -4.76 -9.01 9.12
C ARG A 376 -4.46 -10.34 9.78
N PHE A 377 -3.61 -10.35 10.81
CA PHE A 377 -3.24 -11.57 11.51
C PHE A 377 -4.43 -12.26 12.18
N GLU A 378 -5.37 -11.52 12.78
CA GLU A 378 -6.54 -12.12 13.44
C GLU A 378 -7.54 -12.79 12.47
N ARG A 379 -7.50 -12.44 11.18
CA ARG A 379 -8.30 -13.05 10.12
C ARG A 379 -7.55 -14.18 9.40
N GLY A 380 -6.23 -14.20 9.50
CA GLY A 380 -5.36 -15.26 9.00
C GLY A 380 -4.65 -14.86 7.70
N VAL A 381 -3.36 -14.57 7.82
CA VAL A 381 -2.49 -14.30 6.66
C VAL A 381 -2.00 -15.60 6.02
N ASP A 382 -1.55 -15.52 4.76
CA ASP A 382 -0.95 -16.64 4.02
C ASP A 382 0.26 -17.22 4.79
N PRO A 383 0.23 -18.49 5.27
CA PRO A 383 1.31 -19.13 6.02
C PRO A 383 2.57 -19.46 5.18
N THR A 384 2.55 -19.17 3.89
CA THR A 384 3.66 -19.45 2.97
C THR A 384 4.30 -18.19 2.40
N GLY A 385 3.64 -17.03 2.53
CA GLY A 385 4.04 -15.76 1.90
C GLY A 385 5.21 -15.02 2.56
N GLN A 386 5.61 -15.42 3.77
CA GLN A 386 6.55 -14.65 4.61
C GLN A 386 7.89 -14.37 3.93
N PRO A 387 8.57 -15.35 3.28
CA PRO A 387 9.87 -15.10 2.64
C PRO A 387 9.79 -14.13 1.48
N TRP A 388 8.72 -14.22 0.67
CA TRP A 388 8.54 -13.30 -0.45
C TRP A 388 8.32 -11.87 0.05
N ALA A 389 7.48 -11.69 1.07
CA ALA A 389 7.20 -10.35 1.63
C ALA A 389 8.46 -9.73 2.26
N ALA A 390 9.24 -10.51 3.01
CA ALA A 390 10.52 -10.07 3.56
C ALA A 390 11.51 -9.68 2.45
N ALA A 391 11.63 -10.51 1.41
CA ALA A 391 12.53 -10.24 0.28
C ALA A 391 12.10 -9.00 -0.51
N ARG A 392 10.79 -8.81 -0.71
CA ARG A 392 10.23 -7.62 -1.36
C ARG A 392 10.55 -6.35 -0.59
N ALA A 393 10.41 -6.37 0.73
CA ALA A 393 10.80 -5.26 1.58
C ALA A 393 12.32 -5.01 1.54
N ALA A 394 13.13 -6.08 1.54
CA ALA A 394 14.59 -5.95 1.46
C ALA A 394 15.06 -5.33 0.13
N GLU A 395 14.46 -5.72 -1.00
CA GLU A 395 14.74 -5.11 -2.32
C GLU A 395 14.36 -3.63 -2.33
N LEU A 396 13.20 -3.26 -1.77
CA LEU A 396 12.80 -1.86 -1.65
C LEU A 396 13.73 -1.07 -0.71
N MET A 397 14.21 -1.66 0.39
CA MET A 397 15.18 -0.99 1.28
C MET A 397 16.54 -0.80 0.61
N ARG A 398 16.97 -1.76 -0.21
CA ARG A 398 18.16 -1.58 -1.07
C ARG A 398 17.97 -0.42 -2.03
N ASP A 399 16.84 -0.39 -2.73
CA ASP A 399 16.60 0.55 -3.82
C ASP A 399 16.29 1.97 -3.31
N LEU A 400 15.60 2.10 -2.18
CA LEU A 400 15.08 3.39 -1.68
C LEU A 400 15.79 3.92 -0.43
N ALA A 401 16.50 3.07 0.31
CA ALA A 401 17.29 3.47 1.47
C ALA A 401 18.80 3.21 1.30
N GLY A 402 19.24 2.69 0.14
CA GLY A 402 20.64 2.46 -0.18
C GLY A 402 21.30 1.30 0.57
N GLY A 403 20.50 0.45 1.23
CA GLY A 403 21.02 -0.68 2.02
C GLY A 403 21.57 -1.83 1.19
N GLU A 404 22.41 -2.66 1.80
CA GLU A 404 22.92 -3.91 1.25
C GLU A 404 22.23 -5.09 1.94
N ILE A 405 21.58 -5.96 1.16
CA ILE A 405 20.95 -7.19 1.65
C ILE A 405 22.05 -8.18 1.98
N VAL A 406 22.13 -8.63 3.23
CA VAL A 406 23.09 -9.67 3.64
C VAL A 406 22.69 -10.98 2.99
N ASP A 407 23.66 -11.66 2.37
CA ASP A 407 23.41 -12.95 1.69
C ASP A 407 22.76 -13.98 2.62
N GLY A 408 21.66 -14.56 2.14
CA GLY A 408 20.87 -15.55 2.85
C GLY A 408 19.72 -14.96 3.68
N MET A 409 19.03 -15.81 4.42
CA MET A 409 17.98 -15.44 5.36
C MET A 409 17.94 -16.42 6.53
N VAL A 410 17.28 -16.05 7.63
CA VAL A 410 16.92 -17.00 8.69
C VAL A 410 15.42 -17.26 8.61
N ASP A 411 15.04 -18.47 8.20
CA ASP A 411 13.65 -18.91 8.10
C ASP A 411 13.40 -20.08 9.05
N ALA A 412 12.86 -19.78 10.23
CA ALA A 412 12.45 -20.76 11.22
C ALA A 412 11.01 -21.18 10.95
N ASN A 413 10.80 -22.44 10.54
CA ASN A 413 9.49 -22.98 10.17
C ASN A 413 9.22 -24.33 10.85
N PRO A 414 9.06 -24.36 12.20
CA PRO A 414 8.85 -25.60 12.95
C PRO A 414 7.52 -26.31 12.63
N VAL A 415 6.52 -25.59 12.11
CA VAL A 415 5.20 -26.15 11.77
C VAL A 415 4.91 -25.89 10.30
N ALA A 416 5.23 -26.88 9.46
CA ALA A 416 5.01 -26.79 8.02
C ALA A 416 3.51 -26.70 7.69
N TRP A 417 3.15 -25.76 6.82
CA TRP A 417 1.82 -25.70 6.23
C TRP A 417 1.57 -26.92 5.32
N THR A 418 0.37 -27.47 5.38
CA THR A 418 -0.05 -28.60 4.55
C THR A 418 -1.22 -28.17 3.66
N PRO A 419 -1.13 -28.33 2.32
CA PRO A 419 -2.23 -28.03 1.43
C PRO A 419 -3.49 -28.83 1.75
N ARG A 420 -4.65 -28.19 1.63
CA ARG A 420 -5.95 -28.86 1.69
C ARG A 420 -6.43 -29.11 0.27
N THR A 421 -6.85 -30.34 -0.02
CA THR A 421 -7.50 -30.70 -1.29
C THR A 421 -8.93 -31.14 -1.00
N LEU A 422 -9.87 -30.62 -1.80
CA LEU A 422 -11.29 -30.86 -1.68
C LEU A 422 -11.84 -31.46 -2.97
N GLU A 423 -12.88 -32.27 -2.85
CA GLU A 423 -13.62 -32.79 -3.99
C GLU A 423 -14.70 -31.78 -4.42
N LEU A 424 -14.78 -31.47 -5.72
CA LEU A 424 -15.84 -30.64 -6.29
C LEU A 424 -16.59 -31.36 -7.40
N ARG A 425 -17.87 -31.62 -7.17
CA ARG A 425 -18.76 -32.27 -8.14
C ARG A 425 -19.56 -31.22 -8.91
N HIS A 426 -19.49 -31.27 -10.24
CA HIS A 426 -20.25 -30.34 -11.09
C HIS A 426 -21.76 -30.46 -10.87
N ALA A 427 -22.27 -31.69 -10.72
CA ALA A 427 -23.68 -31.91 -10.40
C ALA A 427 -24.12 -31.25 -9.07
N ARG A 428 -23.19 -31.11 -8.11
CA ARG A 428 -23.45 -30.43 -6.83
C ARG A 428 -23.56 -28.91 -7.02
N ILE A 429 -22.72 -28.31 -7.87
CA ILE A 429 -22.83 -26.90 -8.26
C ILE A 429 -24.23 -26.63 -8.80
N THR A 430 -24.68 -27.40 -9.80
CA THR A 430 -26.01 -27.24 -10.40
C THR A 430 -27.14 -27.39 -9.38
N THR A 431 -27.02 -28.38 -8.49
CA THR A 431 -28.03 -28.61 -7.44
C THR A 431 -28.12 -27.46 -6.44
N VAL A 432 -26.99 -26.86 -6.07
CA VAL A 432 -26.94 -25.79 -5.07
C VAL A 432 -27.34 -24.44 -5.67
N LEU A 433 -26.85 -24.11 -6.87
CA LEU A 433 -27.09 -22.82 -7.51
C LEU A 433 -28.43 -22.78 -8.25
N GLY A 434 -28.99 -23.92 -8.63
CA GLY A 434 -30.21 -23.99 -9.43
C GLY A 434 -30.03 -23.58 -10.90
N ILE A 435 -28.78 -23.38 -11.34
CA ILE A 435 -28.39 -23.07 -12.72
C ILE A 435 -27.28 -24.00 -13.19
N GLU A 436 -27.20 -24.20 -14.51
CA GLU A 436 -26.07 -24.88 -15.13
C GLU A 436 -24.95 -23.87 -15.40
N VAL A 437 -23.82 -24.03 -14.70
CA VAL A 437 -22.58 -23.30 -14.98
C VAL A 437 -21.68 -24.19 -15.84
N PRO A 438 -21.19 -23.75 -17.01
CA PRO A 438 -20.32 -24.58 -17.84
C PRO A 438 -19.07 -25.08 -17.09
N THR A 439 -18.70 -26.34 -17.32
CA THR A 439 -17.58 -27.02 -16.63
C THR A 439 -16.24 -26.30 -16.81
N ASP A 440 -15.99 -25.79 -18.02
CA ASP A 440 -14.82 -24.98 -18.37
C ASP A 440 -14.83 -23.61 -17.69
N ALA A 441 -16.00 -23.00 -17.52
CA ALA A 441 -16.15 -21.76 -16.76
C ALA A 441 -15.82 -21.97 -15.27
N CYS A 442 -16.36 -23.01 -14.63
CA CYS A 442 -16.05 -23.34 -13.24
C CYS A 442 -14.53 -23.51 -13.02
N GLU A 443 -13.87 -24.28 -13.89
CA GLU A 443 -12.43 -24.50 -13.80
C GLU A 443 -11.64 -23.21 -14.01
N ARG A 444 -12.00 -22.41 -15.03
CA ARG A 444 -11.36 -21.12 -15.31
C ARG A 444 -11.45 -20.18 -14.11
N LEU A 445 -12.64 -20.02 -13.54
CA LEU A 445 -12.89 -19.11 -12.42
C LEU A 445 -12.05 -19.51 -11.20
N LEU A 446 -12.09 -20.79 -10.80
CA LEU A 446 -11.30 -21.28 -9.67
C LEU A 446 -9.79 -21.11 -9.89
N ARG A 447 -9.29 -21.41 -11.09
CA ARG A 447 -7.88 -21.22 -11.42
C ARG A 447 -7.47 -19.76 -11.38
N ALA A 448 -8.32 -18.84 -11.84
CA ALA A 448 -8.02 -17.42 -11.89
C ALA A 448 -7.80 -16.81 -10.50
N ILE A 449 -8.53 -17.29 -9.48
CA ILE A 449 -8.32 -16.90 -8.07
C ILE A 449 -7.32 -17.79 -7.32
N GLY A 450 -6.55 -18.61 -8.04
CA GLY A 450 -5.37 -19.31 -7.51
C GLY A 450 -5.62 -20.73 -6.98
N PHE A 451 -6.80 -21.32 -7.19
CA PHE A 451 -7.03 -22.73 -6.85
C PHE A 451 -6.40 -23.64 -7.91
N GLU A 452 -5.78 -24.73 -7.46
CA GLU A 452 -5.29 -25.75 -8.38
C GLU A 452 -6.37 -26.80 -8.62
N VAL A 453 -6.91 -26.86 -9.84
CA VAL A 453 -7.89 -27.86 -10.24
C VAL A 453 -7.19 -29.02 -10.95
N ARG A 454 -7.47 -30.26 -10.55
CA ARG A 454 -6.96 -31.49 -11.19
C ARG A 454 -8.08 -32.46 -11.53
N GLY A 455 -7.91 -33.18 -12.65
CA GLY A 455 -8.82 -34.22 -13.15
C GLY A 455 -9.34 -33.93 -14.55
N ASP A 456 -9.54 -34.97 -15.36
CA ASP A 456 -10.03 -34.87 -16.76
C ASP A 456 -11.56 -34.71 -16.85
N GLY A 457 -12.23 -34.52 -15.71
CA GLY A 457 -13.68 -34.45 -15.56
C GLY A 457 -14.09 -34.55 -14.09
N THR A 458 -15.37 -34.36 -13.80
CA THR A 458 -15.82 -34.31 -12.40
C THR A 458 -15.99 -35.70 -11.77
N PRO A 459 -15.71 -35.86 -10.46
CA PRO A 459 -15.31 -34.82 -9.50
C PRO A 459 -13.87 -34.32 -9.69
N TRP A 460 -13.69 -33.00 -9.56
CA TRP A 460 -12.36 -32.40 -9.52
C TRP A 460 -11.72 -32.56 -8.15
N GLN A 461 -10.39 -32.66 -8.14
CA GLN A 461 -9.57 -32.46 -6.95
C GLN A 461 -9.06 -31.02 -6.97
N VAL A 462 -9.56 -30.21 -6.03
CA VAL A 462 -9.27 -28.78 -5.97
C VAL A 462 -8.39 -28.49 -4.75
N THR A 463 -7.14 -28.10 -4.97
CA THR A 463 -6.23 -27.68 -3.91
C THR A 463 -6.49 -26.22 -3.56
N VAL A 464 -6.78 -25.98 -2.28
CA VAL A 464 -7.06 -24.65 -1.72
C VAL A 464 -5.74 -23.87 -1.59
N PRO A 465 -5.66 -22.63 -2.10
CA PRO A 465 -4.48 -21.81 -1.94
C PRO A 465 -4.29 -21.39 -0.47
N PRO A 466 -3.04 -21.19 -0.01
CA PRO A 466 -2.72 -20.96 1.40
C PRO A 466 -3.34 -19.67 1.97
N PHE A 467 -3.63 -18.68 1.11
CA PHE A 467 -4.29 -17.43 1.49
C PHE A 467 -5.81 -17.54 1.68
N ARG A 468 -6.42 -18.72 1.48
CA ARG A 468 -7.87 -18.97 1.67
C ARG A 468 -8.16 -19.91 2.84
N PRO A 469 -7.94 -19.48 4.09
CA PRO A 469 -8.18 -20.32 5.26
C PRO A 469 -9.67 -20.61 5.51
N ASP A 470 -10.58 -19.87 4.86
CA ASP A 470 -12.03 -19.99 4.93
C ASP A 470 -12.59 -21.19 4.15
N VAL A 471 -11.86 -21.69 3.14
CA VAL A 471 -12.34 -22.75 2.27
C VAL A 471 -11.98 -24.13 2.83
N GLU A 472 -12.98 -24.79 3.41
CA GLU A 472 -12.79 -26.04 4.14
C GLU A 472 -13.59 -27.22 3.59
N ARG A 473 -14.60 -26.94 2.76
CA ARG A 473 -15.61 -27.89 2.29
C ARG A 473 -15.99 -27.59 0.83
N GLU A 474 -16.63 -28.57 0.20
CA GLU A 474 -17.13 -28.43 -1.18
C GLU A 474 -18.08 -27.24 -1.36
N ILE A 475 -18.91 -26.90 -0.36
CA ILE A 475 -19.85 -25.77 -0.45
C ILE A 475 -19.13 -24.42 -0.56
N ASP A 476 -17.95 -24.32 0.05
CA ASP A 476 -17.16 -23.09 0.04
C ASP A 476 -16.55 -22.89 -1.39
N LEU A 477 -16.20 -23.98 -2.09
CA LEU A 477 -15.83 -23.92 -3.52
C LEU A 477 -17.00 -23.54 -4.43
N ILE A 478 -18.23 -23.97 -4.08
CA ILE A 478 -19.43 -23.62 -4.85
C ILE A 478 -19.74 -22.13 -4.70
N GLU A 479 -19.53 -21.54 -3.53
CA GLU A 479 -19.63 -20.10 -3.31
C GLU A 479 -18.65 -19.33 -4.22
N GLU A 480 -17.39 -19.79 -4.34
CA GLU A 480 -16.40 -19.17 -5.24
C GLU A 480 -16.85 -19.17 -6.70
N VAL A 481 -17.42 -20.27 -7.17
CA VAL A 481 -18.00 -20.34 -8.53
C VAL A 481 -19.17 -19.38 -8.66
N ALA A 482 -20.07 -19.34 -7.67
CA ALA A 482 -21.28 -18.53 -7.72
C ALA A 482 -20.97 -17.02 -7.76
N ARG A 483 -20.09 -16.54 -6.88
CA ARG A 483 -19.75 -15.11 -6.78
C ARG A 483 -19.01 -14.59 -8.00
N LEU A 484 -18.19 -15.42 -8.65
CA LEU A 484 -17.43 -15.03 -9.83
C LEU A 484 -18.22 -15.20 -11.14
N TYR A 485 -19.14 -16.17 -11.19
CA TYR A 485 -20.03 -16.34 -12.34
C TYR A 485 -21.12 -15.26 -12.39
N GLY A 486 -21.54 -14.75 -11.23
CA GLY A 486 -22.54 -13.70 -11.08
C GLY A 486 -23.82 -14.25 -10.44
N LEU A 487 -24.13 -13.79 -9.23
CA LEU A 487 -25.35 -14.19 -8.51
C LEU A 487 -26.63 -13.68 -9.20
N ASP A 488 -26.52 -12.60 -9.97
CA ASP A 488 -27.58 -12.04 -10.82
C ASP A 488 -27.99 -12.98 -11.97
N GLN A 489 -27.16 -13.96 -12.32
CA GLN A 489 -27.47 -14.98 -13.32
C GLN A 489 -28.38 -16.09 -12.78
N ILE A 490 -28.61 -16.15 -11.46
CA ILE A 490 -29.48 -17.14 -10.84
C ILE A 490 -30.95 -16.66 -10.94
N PRO A 491 -31.83 -17.39 -11.65
CA PRO A 491 -33.20 -16.95 -11.85
C PRO A 491 -33.99 -17.02 -10.56
N VAL A 492 -34.95 -16.10 -10.40
CA VAL A 492 -35.95 -16.19 -9.33
C VAL A 492 -36.77 -17.47 -9.54
N PRO A 493 -36.97 -18.31 -8.51
CA PRO A 493 -37.77 -19.52 -8.64
C PRO A 493 -39.17 -19.20 -9.19
N SER A 494 -39.57 -19.86 -10.28
CA SER A 494 -40.96 -19.83 -10.73
C SER A 494 -41.79 -20.70 -9.78
N HIS A 495 -42.61 -20.07 -8.93
CA HIS A 495 -43.54 -20.73 -8.02
C HIS A 495 -44.66 -21.48 -8.74
#